data_AF-A0A6J0GNV0-F1
#
_entry.id   AF-A0A6J0GNV0-F1
#
_cell.length_a   1.000
_cell.length_b   1.000
_cell.length_c   1.000
_cell.angle_alpha   90.00
_cell.angle_beta   90.00
_cell.angle_gamma   90.00
#
_symmetry.space_group_name_H-M   'P 1'
#
loop_
_entity.id
_entity.type
_entity.pdbx_description
1 polymer ?
#
loop_
_entity_poly.entity_id
_entity_poly.type
_entity_poly.pdbx_seq_one_letter_code
_entity_poly.pdbx_strand_id
1 'polypeptide(L)'
;MAAGSAIRYLQEETTCAVCLDFFHDPVMILSCGHNFCRRCLDCCSVDAAGGGSCPQCRVPFPHGGFRPNRQLANVVAAIQELDMPAAQELCRRHQQPLTLFSHRDGILVCAACAERRAEPTVPLEEAARWYRKQFEGSLKSLQEEYERCASLSEAAKEIRQEMLTRVSAEKQKLLVMLEELRRVLSEQESRFLARFRRLCWRLEEQQRGEAAKITWIRQHRAELQAKCQQPDVDLLRDAQTTLSRCTERKVQPLLPSMPELEAELEDVTRKTNMLAEAVTQFKDILGCSLEEDSGGYQRATVTLDPATAHPQILVSADGRTAGRRESPPAPLPSGKERFESLRCVLGRQGFVGGRHCWAVELHAPTHRGGSGLRRRSGGFP
;
A
#
# COMPACT_ATOMS: atom_id res chain seq x y z
N MET A 1 68.76 3.85 -6.97
CA MET A 1 70.18 3.75 -6.56
C MET A 1 70.37 3.95 -5.05
N ALA A 2 69.78 4.97 -4.40
CA ALA A 2 70.00 5.26 -2.97
C ALA A 2 69.36 4.28 -1.95
N ALA A 3 68.24 3.62 -2.29
CA ALA A 3 67.58 2.68 -1.36
C ALA A 3 68.33 1.35 -1.22
N GLY A 4 68.93 0.84 -2.31
CA GLY A 4 69.71 -0.40 -2.29
C GLY A 4 71.01 -0.29 -1.49
N SER A 5 71.65 0.88 -1.48
CA SER A 5 72.83 1.13 -0.64
C SER A 5 72.49 1.20 0.85
N ALA A 6 71.28 1.66 1.21
CA ALA A 6 70.82 1.72 2.60
C ALA A 6 70.51 0.33 3.18
N ILE A 7 69.88 -0.55 2.39
CA ILE A 7 69.60 -1.93 2.80
C ILE A 7 70.90 -2.70 3.02
N ARG A 8 71.88 -2.57 2.12
CA ARG A 8 73.19 -3.24 2.25
C ARG A 8 73.95 -2.80 3.51
N TYR A 9 73.90 -1.51 3.84
CA TYR A 9 74.49 -0.98 5.08
C TYR A 9 73.79 -1.54 6.33
N LEU A 10 72.46 -1.62 6.33
CA LEU A 10 71.69 -2.21 7.44
C LEU A 10 71.94 -3.72 7.60
N GLN A 11 72.19 -4.44 6.50
CA GLN A 11 72.59 -5.86 6.53
C GLN A 11 73.94 -6.03 7.22
N GLU A 12 74.94 -5.21 6.87
CA GLU A 12 76.26 -5.22 7.51
C GLU A 12 76.13 -4.98 9.04
N GLU A 13 75.33 -4.01 9.47
CA GLU A 13 75.08 -3.69 10.89
C GLU A 13 74.27 -4.75 11.66
N THR A 14 73.64 -5.70 10.95
CA THR A 14 72.87 -6.80 11.55
C THR A 14 73.55 -8.16 11.42
N THR A 15 74.82 -8.16 11.03
CA THR A 15 75.66 -9.36 10.99
C THR A 15 76.53 -9.50 12.24
N CYS A 16 76.69 -10.75 12.69
CA CYS A 16 77.56 -11.10 13.80
C CYS A 16 79.01 -11.16 13.32
N ALA A 17 79.89 -10.39 13.94
CA ALA A 17 81.31 -10.34 13.59
C ALA A 17 82.09 -11.66 13.80
N VAL A 18 81.49 -12.66 14.45
CA VAL A 18 82.11 -13.98 14.68
C VAL A 18 81.71 -15.00 13.62
N CYS A 19 80.42 -15.16 13.33
CA CYS A 19 79.95 -16.11 12.31
C CYS A 19 79.78 -15.49 10.92
N LEU A 20 79.89 -14.16 10.81
CA LEU A 20 79.74 -13.38 9.58
C LEU A 20 78.38 -13.58 8.90
N ASP A 21 77.36 -13.89 9.70
CA ASP A 21 75.97 -14.13 9.30
C ASP A 21 75.04 -13.27 10.16
N PHE A 22 73.77 -13.12 9.77
CA PHE A 22 72.76 -12.41 10.56
C PHE A 22 72.72 -12.91 12.00
N PHE A 23 72.47 -12.01 12.95
CA PHE A 23 72.41 -12.40 14.35
C PHE A 23 71.32 -13.44 14.62
N HIS A 24 71.74 -14.64 15.04
CA HIS A 24 70.86 -15.67 15.56
C HIS A 24 70.89 -15.65 17.09
N ASP A 25 69.75 -15.36 17.71
CA ASP A 25 69.62 -15.12 19.16
C ASP A 25 70.66 -14.10 19.65
N PRO A 26 70.56 -12.82 19.21
CA PRO A 26 71.53 -11.78 19.56
C PRO A 26 71.55 -11.54 21.06
N VAL A 27 72.75 -11.53 21.62
CA VAL A 27 73.04 -11.16 23.00
C VAL A 27 74.02 -9.99 23.05
N MET A 28 73.81 -9.09 24.00
CA MET A 28 74.65 -7.92 24.27
C MET A 28 75.53 -8.19 25.49
N ILE A 29 76.85 -8.01 25.36
CA ILE A 29 77.78 -8.03 26.50
C ILE A 29 77.59 -6.77 27.34
N LEU A 30 77.28 -6.90 28.63
CA LEU A 30 76.94 -5.78 29.49
C LEU A 30 78.12 -4.84 29.79
N SER A 31 79.36 -5.36 29.77
CA SER A 31 80.56 -4.57 30.05
C SER A 31 81.01 -3.66 28.90
N CYS A 32 80.64 -3.97 27.65
CA CYS A 32 81.09 -3.21 26.48
C CYS A 32 80.01 -2.90 25.44
N GLY A 33 78.78 -3.41 25.57
CA GLY A 33 77.65 -3.12 24.68
C GLY A 33 77.66 -3.82 23.31
N HIS A 34 78.74 -4.51 22.93
CA HIS A 34 78.82 -5.26 21.67
C HIS A 34 77.84 -6.45 21.63
N ASN A 35 77.30 -6.71 20.42
CA ASN A 35 76.28 -7.74 20.17
C ASN A 35 76.88 -8.90 19.37
N PHE A 36 76.47 -10.13 19.71
CA PHE A 36 76.91 -11.38 19.08
C PHE A 36 75.80 -12.42 19.15
N CYS A 37 75.86 -13.46 18.32
CA CYS A 37 74.97 -14.62 18.49
C CYS A 37 75.27 -15.30 19.83
N ARG A 38 74.24 -15.78 20.55
CA ARG A 38 74.39 -16.55 21.80
C ARG A 38 75.45 -17.64 21.68
N ARG A 39 75.31 -18.48 20.64
CA ARG A 39 76.24 -19.58 20.34
C ARG A 39 77.67 -19.10 20.06
N CYS A 40 77.84 -17.96 19.40
CA CYS A 40 79.15 -17.41 19.09
C CYS A 40 79.88 -16.95 20.36
N LEU A 41 79.18 -16.37 21.33
CA LEU A 41 79.79 -16.04 22.62
C LEU A 41 80.05 -17.26 23.48
N ASP A 42 79.14 -18.23 23.50
CA ASP A 42 79.35 -19.46 24.26
C ASP A 42 80.64 -20.17 23.78
N CYS A 43 80.91 -20.20 22.47
CA CYS A 43 82.17 -20.73 21.91
C CYS A 43 83.43 -19.90 22.23
N CYS A 44 83.29 -18.63 22.63
CA CYS A 44 84.40 -17.74 22.98
C CYS A 44 84.64 -17.63 24.49
N SER A 45 83.82 -18.29 25.32
CA SER A 45 84.07 -18.41 26.75
C SER A 45 85.19 -19.43 26.99
N VAL A 46 86.24 -19.04 27.70
CA VAL A 46 87.50 -19.81 27.78
C VAL A 46 87.81 -20.32 29.19
N ASP A 47 87.13 -19.77 30.21
CA ASP A 47 87.49 -20.02 31.60
C ASP A 47 86.54 -21.07 32.21
N ALA A 48 87.04 -21.91 33.12
CA ALA A 48 86.23 -22.94 33.81
C ALA A 48 85.05 -22.36 34.63
N ALA A 49 85.09 -21.05 34.91
CA ALA A 49 84.02 -20.30 35.55
C ALA A 49 83.00 -19.71 34.56
N GLY A 50 83.15 -19.93 33.25
CA GLY A 50 82.30 -19.46 32.14
C GLY A 50 82.37 -17.96 31.83
N GLY A 51 83.44 -17.29 32.27
CA GLY A 51 83.83 -15.95 31.82
C GLY A 51 84.62 -15.99 30.51
N GLY A 52 84.71 -14.84 29.84
CA GLY A 52 85.47 -14.69 28.59
C GLY A 52 85.80 -13.24 28.27
N SER A 53 86.39 -13.01 27.10
CA SER A 53 86.72 -11.67 26.59
C SER A 53 85.92 -11.35 25.34
N CYS A 54 85.43 -10.12 25.22
CA CYS A 54 84.69 -9.68 24.04
C CYS A 54 85.52 -9.89 22.75
N PRO A 55 85.00 -10.58 21.72
CA PRO A 55 85.74 -10.81 20.48
C PRO A 55 86.16 -9.53 19.74
N GLN A 56 85.44 -8.42 19.94
CA GLN A 56 85.67 -7.16 19.24
C GLN A 56 86.59 -6.20 19.99
N CYS A 57 86.41 -6.02 21.31
CA CYS A 57 87.18 -5.05 22.10
C CYS A 57 88.05 -5.67 23.20
N ARG A 58 88.01 -7.00 23.37
CA ARG A 58 88.78 -7.78 24.38
C ARG A 58 88.51 -7.40 25.84
N VAL A 59 87.47 -6.61 26.11
CA VAL A 59 87.01 -6.34 27.49
C VAL A 59 86.50 -7.65 28.12
N PRO A 60 86.97 -8.02 29.32
CA PRO A 60 86.52 -9.24 30.00
C PRO A 60 85.06 -9.11 30.47
N PHE A 61 84.34 -10.23 30.46
CA PHE A 61 82.98 -10.34 30.97
C PHE A 61 82.82 -11.61 31.84
N PRO A 62 82.05 -11.53 32.94
CA PRO A 62 81.81 -12.67 33.80
C PRO A 62 80.79 -13.65 33.19
N HIS A 63 80.69 -14.85 33.76
CA HIS A 63 79.63 -15.80 33.39
C HIS A 63 78.25 -15.16 33.54
N GLY A 64 77.44 -15.23 32.49
CA GLY A 64 76.13 -14.57 32.45
C GLY A 64 76.19 -13.04 32.32
N GLY A 65 77.35 -12.46 32.05
CA GLY A 65 77.58 -11.01 31.85
C GLY A 65 77.01 -10.44 30.55
N PHE A 66 76.01 -11.08 29.97
CA PHE A 66 75.37 -10.68 28.73
C PHE A 66 73.88 -11.00 28.76
N ARG A 67 73.08 -10.20 28.06
CA ARG A 67 71.61 -10.33 28.02
C ARG A 67 71.10 -10.46 26.59
N PRO A 68 69.97 -11.16 26.35
CA PRO A 68 69.32 -11.16 25.05
C PRO A 68 68.96 -9.74 24.59
N ASN A 69 69.20 -9.43 23.31
CA ASN A 69 68.83 -8.19 22.66
C ASN A 69 67.65 -8.44 21.71
N ARG A 70 66.44 -8.45 22.28
CA ARG A 70 65.21 -8.75 21.51
C ARG A 70 64.92 -7.74 20.42
N GLN A 71 65.29 -6.48 20.63
CA GLN A 71 65.12 -5.42 19.64
C GLN A 71 65.98 -5.69 18.41
N LEU A 72 67.24 -6.08 18.60
CA LEU A 72 68.11 -6.47 17.49
C LEU A 72 67.58 -7.73 16.77
N ALA A 73 67.05 -8.71 17.51
CA ALA A 73 66.40 -9.88 16.91
C ALA A 73 65.21 -9.48 16.03
N ASN A 74 64.38 -8.53 16.47
CA ASN A 74 63.26 -8.04 15.69
C ASN A 74 63.70 -7.28 14.43
N VAL A 75 64.78 -6.48 14.53
CA VAL A 75 65.34 -5.76 13.37
C VAL A 75 65.92 -6.73 12.34
N VAL A 76 66.65 -7.76 12.77
CA VAL A 76 67.15 -8.82 11.89
C VAL A 76 66.00 -9.52 11.16
N ALA A 77 64.94 -9.90 11.89
CA ALA A 77 63.76 -10.53 11.27
C ALA A 77 63.08 -9.62 10.23
N ALA A 78 62.91 -8.32 10.55
CA ALA A 78 62.32 -7.36 9.62
C ALA A 78 63.17 -7.15 8.36
N ILE A 79 64.50 -7.13 8.48
CA ILE A 79 65.41 -7.01 7.32
C ILE A 79 65.37 -8.29 6.47
N GLN A 80 65.28 -9.46 7.08
CA GLN A 80 65.12 -10.74 6.37
C GLN A 80 63.80 -10.82 5.58
N GLU A 81 62.70 -10.23 6.10
CA GLU A 81 61.44 -10.14 5.35
C GLU A 81 61.52 -9.18 4.15
N LEU A 82 62.34 -8.13 4.24
CA LEU A 82 62.54 -7.16 3.16
C LEU A 82 63.45 -7.68 2.03
N ASP A 83 64.27 -8.70 2.30
CA ASP A 83 65.25 -9.28 1.35
C ASP A 83 64.71 -10.51 0.58
N MET A 84 63.40 -10.79 0.68
CA MET A 84 62.78 -11.90 -0.08
C MET A 84 62.31 -11.41 -1.46
N PRO A 85 63.00 -11.74 -2.57
CA PRO A 85 62.36 -11.73 -3.88
C PRO A 85 61.18 -12.71 -3.86
N ALA A 86 60.09 -12.37 -4.55
CA ALA A 86 58.84 -13.14 -4.60
C ALA A 86 59.12 -14.66 -4.58
N ALA A 87 58.72 -15.34 -3.51
CA ALA A 87 58.96 -16.77 -3.33
C ALA A 87 58.46 -17.52 -4.57
N GLN A 88 59.38 -18.06 -5.36
CA GLN A 88 59.06 -18.82 -6.55
C GLN A 88 58.34 -20.09 -6.06
N GLU A 89 57.04 -20.23 -6.33
CA GLU A 89 56.29 -21.39 -5.85
C GLU A 89 56.90 -22.66 -6.46
N LEU A 90 57.44 -23.52 -5.60
CA LEU A 90 58.09 -24.77 -5.99
C LEU A 90 57.11 -25.94 -5.87
N CYS A 91 57.21 -26.87 -6.81
CA CYS A 91 56.52 -28.14 -6.72
C CYS A 91 57.03 -28.92 -5.51
N ARG A 92 56.15 -29.26 -4.56
CA ARG A 92 56.50 -30.02 -3.34
C ARG A 92 57.20 -31.36 -3.63
N ARG A 93 56.91 -31.99 -4.77
CA ARG A 93 57.45 -33.30 -5.15
C ARG A 93 58.79 -33.23 -5.88
N HIS A 94 58.97 -32.24 -6.75
CA HIS A 94 60.14 -32.16 -7.63
C HIS A 94 61.08 -31.00 -7.30
N GLN A 95 60.69 -30.12 -6.36
CA GLN A 95 61.42 -28.91 -5.98
C GLN A 95 61.77 -28.02 -7.19
N GLN A 96 60.95 -28.09 -8.23
CA GLN A 96 61.06 -27.31 -9.47
C GLN A 96 60.05 -26.16 -9.46
N PRO A 97 60.37 -25.03 -10.11
CA PRO A 97 59.44 -23.93 -10.23
C PRO A 97 58.18 -24.37 -10.99
N LEU A 98 57.02 -23.91 -10.51
CA LEU A 98 55.74 -24.12 -11.17
C LEU A 98 55.60 -23.11 -12.31
N THR A 99 56.02 -23.48 -13.52
CA THR A 99 56.07 -22.59 -14.70
C THR A 99 54.99 -22.87 -15.74
N LEU A 100 54.16 -23.91 -15.53
CA LEU A 100 53.11 -24.35 -16.45
C LEU A 100 51.73 -24.32 -15.78
N PHE A 101 50.65 -24.26 -16.56
CA PHE A 101 49.26 -24.24 -16.10
C PHE A 101 48.40 -25.28 -16.83
N SER A 102 47.50 -25.93 -16.09
CA SER A 102 46.44 -26.79 -16.64
C SER A 102 45.11 -26.04 -16.67
N HIS A 103 44.60 -25.73 -17.87
CA HIS A 103 43.28 -25.08 -18.04
C HIS A 103 42.12 -25.91 -17.51
N ARG A 104 42.22 -27.23 -17.58
CA ARG A 104 41.17 -28.15 -17.13
C ARG A 104 41.09 -28.23 -15.62
N ASP A 105 42.25 -28.28 -14.96
CA ASP A 105 42.33 -28.54 -13.52
C ASP A 105 42.48 -27.25 -12.70
N GLY A 106 42.82 -26.13 -13.33
CA GLY A 106 42.97 -24.84 -12.65
C GLY A 106 44.19 -24.75 -11.73
N ILE A 107 45.26 -25.51 -12.01
CA ILE A 107 46.44 -25.63 -11.15
C ILE A 107 47.75 -25.30 -11.87
N LEU A 108 48.72 -24.84 -11.08
CA LEU A 108 50.10 -24.64 -11.49
C LEU A 108 50.88 -25.96 -11.45
N VAL A 109 51.77 -26.17 -12.41
CA VAL A 109 52.47 -27.44 -12.62
C VAL A 109 53.96 -27.18 -12.96
N CYS A 110 54.87 -28.01 -12.45
CA CYS A 110 56.27 -28.00 -12.90
C CYS A 110 56.46 -28.92 -14.12
N ALA A 111 57.57 -28.75 -14.84
CA ALA A 111 57.88 -29.52 -16.05
C ALA A 111 57.83 -31.04 -15.82
N ALA A 112 58.46 -31.55 -14.75
CA ALA A 112 58.46 -32.99 -14.45
C ALA A 112 57.08 -33.57 -14.08
N CYS A 113 56.15 -32.74 -13.60
CA CYS A 113 54.76 -33.14 -13.38
C CYS A 113 53.94 -33.08 -14.66
N ALA A 114 54.23 -32.15 -15.57
CA ALA A 114 53.56 -32.02 -16.86
C ALA A 114 53.89 -33.19 -17.79
N GLU A 115 55.14 -33.66 -17.84
CA GLU A 115 55.55 -34.81 -18.67
C GLU A 115 54.84 -36.13 -18.32
N ARG A 116 54.40 -36.26 -17.06
CA ARG A 116 53.68 -37.44 -16.58
C ARG A 116 52.17 -37.35 -16.78
N ARG A 117 51.68 -36.19 -17.19
CA ARG A 117 50.25 -35.96 -17.48
C ARG A 117 49.98 -36.29 -18.93
N ALA A 118 48.80 -36.84 -19.18
CA ALA A 118 48.33 -37.05 -20.55
C ALA A 118 47.81 -35.73 -21.16
N GLU A 119 47.33 -34.81 -20.32
CA GLU A 119 46.76 -33.54 -20.77
C GLU A 119 47.81 -32.47 -21.10
N PRO A 120 47.59 -31.66 -22.16
CA PRO A 120 48.45 -30.53 -22.48
C PRO A 120 48.44 -29.46 -21.38
N THR A 121 49.63 -29.03 -20.98
CA THR A 121 49.84 -27.85 -20.13
C THR A 121 50.51 -26.75 -20.94
N VAL A 122 50.18 -25.49 -20.65
CA VAL A 122 50.74 -24.32 -21.33
C VAL A 122 51.63 -23.50 -20.39
N PRO A 123 52.58 -22.70 -20.90
CA PRO A 123 53.33 -21.75 -20.09
C PRO A 123 52.42 -20.77 -19.34
N LEU A 124 52.83 -20.36 -18.14
CA LEU A 124 52.03 -19.47 -17.31
C LEU A 124 51.70 -18.15 -17.98
N GLU A 125 52.67 -17.56 -18.67
CA GLU A 125 52.50 -16.28 -19.34
C GLU A 125 51.46 -16.37 -20.45
N GLU A 126 51.37 -17.52 -21.12
CA GLU A 126 50.39 -17.80 -22.16
C GLU A 126 49.00 -18.00 -21.56
N ALA A 127 48.86 -18.85 -20.55
CA ALA A 127 47.61 -19.05 -19.83
C ALA A 127 47.07 -17.73 -19.25
N ALA A 128 47.95 -16.96 -18.59
CA ALA A 128 47.58 -15.69 -17.99
C ALA A 128 47.19 -14.65 -19.04
N ARG A 129 47.85 -14.61 -20.21
CA ARG A 129 47.43 -13.75 -21.33
C ARG A 129 46.06 -14.16 -21.87
N TRP A 130 45.81 -15.46 -21.99
CA TRP A 130 44.53 -15.97 -22.46
C TRP A 130 43.40 -15.59 -21.50
N TYR A 131 43.55 -15.88 -20.19
CA TYR A 131 42.53 -15.53 -19.19
C TYR A 131 42.34 -14.03 -19.05
N ARG A 132 43.41 -13.21 -19.11
CA ARG A 132 43.28 -11.74 -19.14
C ARG A 132 42.38 -11.29 -20.28
N LYS A 133 42.60 -11.81 -21.50
CA LYS A 133 41.75 -11.51 -22.65
C LYS A 133 40.30 -11.98 -22.45
N GLN A 134 40.08 -13.15 -21.86
CA GLN A 134 38.73 -13.61 -21.55
C GLN A 134 38.04 -12.71 -20.52
N PHE A 135 38.74 -12.34 -19.44
CA PHE A 135 38.22 -11.45 -18.41
C PHE A 135 37.93 -10.05 -18.94
N GLU A 136 38.80 -9.50 -19.79
CA GLU A 136 38.54 -8.23 -20.48
C GLU A 136 37.25 -8.30 -21.33
N GLY A 137 37.03 -9.40 -22.05
CA GLY A 137 35.80 -9.64 -22.80
C GLY A 137 34.57 -9.74 -21.90
N SER A 138 34.64 -10.52 -20.83
CA SER A 138 33.55 -10.66 -19.85
C SER A 138 33.25 -9.36 -19.10
N LEU A 139 34.28 -8.59 -18.73
CA LEU A 139 34.12 -7.28 -18.08
C LEU A 139 33.40 -6.31 -18.99
N LYS A 140 33.78 -6.24 -20.27
CA LYS A 140 33.09 -5.40 -21.25
C LYS A 140 31.62 -5.78 -21.40
N SER A 141 31.31 -7.08 -21.50
CA SER A 141 29.93 -7.56 -21.58
C SER A 141 29.12 -7.22 -20.32
N LEU A 142 29.68 -7.43 -19.12
CA LEU A 142 29.02 -7.09 -17.87
C LEU A 142 28.79 -5.57 -17.71
N GLN A 143 29.71 -4.75 -18.21
CA GLN A 143 29.57 -3.30 -18.22
C GLN A 143 28.37 -2.87 -19.10
N GLU A 144 28.25 -3.45 -20.30
CA GLU A 144 27.12 -3.20 -21.20
C GLU A 144 25.78 -3.67 -20.60
N GLU A 145 25.77 -4.83 -19.91
CA GLU A 145 24.60 -5.31 -19.17
C GLU A 145 24.20 -4.35 -18.03
N TYR A 146 25.19 -3.86 -17.26
CA TYR A 146 24.95 -2.92 -16.16
C TYR A 146 24.32 -1.62 -16.66
N GLU A 147 24.86 -1.02 -17.73
CA GLU A 147 24.32 0.21 -18.32
C GLU A 147 22.89 0.00 -18.85
N ARG A 148 22.62 -1.17 -19.42
CA ARG A 148 21.27 -1.53 -19.88
C ARG A 148 20.29 -1.70 -18.70
N CYS A 149 20.67 -2.41 -17.65
CA CYS A 149 19.84 -2.55 -16.46
C CYS A 149 19.61 -1.21 -15.75
N ALA A 150 20.64 -0.35 -15.69
CA ALA A 150 20.54 0.98 -15.10
C ALA A 150 19.53 1.86 -15.87
N SER A 151 19.58 1.87 -17.21
CA SER A 151 18.62 2.63 -18.03
C SER A 151 17.19 2.09 -17.90
N LEU A 152 16.99 0.77 -17.91
CA LEU A 152 15.67 0.16 -17.69
C LEU A 152 15.11 0.46 -16.29
N SER A 153 15.97 0.46 -15.27
CA SER A 153 15.59 0.79 -13.90
C SER A 153 15.08 2.24 -13.80
N GLU A 154 15.75 3.17 -14.48
CA GLU A 154 15.34 4.58 -14.49
C GLU A 154 14.00 4.79 -15.23
N ALA A 155 13.85 4.20 -16.42
CA ALA A 155 12.57 4.21 -17.15
C ALA A 155 11.42 3.60 -16.31
N ALA A 156 11.69 2.51 -15.57
CA ALA A 156 10.70 1.91 -14.68
C ALA A 156 10.33 2.81 -13.49
N LYS A 157 11.26 3.64 -12.98
CA LYS A 157 10.95 4.63 -11.94
C LYS A 157 10.05 5.73 -12.49
N GLU A 158 10.32 6.23 -13.69
CA GLU A 158 9.49 7.25 -14.34
C GLU A 158 8.05 6.76 -14.55
N ILE A 159 7.88 5.56 -15.11
CA ILE A 159 6.55 4.93 -15.29
C ILE A 159 5.84 4.76 -13.94
N ARG A 160 6.57 4.31 -12.91
CA ARG A 160 5.99 4.14 -11.56
C ARG A 160 5.55 5.48 -10.97
N GLN A 161 6.34 6.52 -11.16
CA GLN A 161 6.01 7.86 -10.68
C GLN A 161 4.78 8.41 -11.40
N GLU A 162 4.67 8.22 -12.72
CA GLU A 162 3.48 8.58 -13.49
C GLU A 162 2.24 7.80 -13.03
N MET A 163 2.38 6.50 -12.74
CA MET A 163 1.27 5.72 -12.19
C MET A 163 0.84 6.22 -10.81
N LEU A 164 1.79 6.57 -9.93
CA LEU A 164 1.48 7.13 -8.62
C LEU A 164 0.75 8.47 -8.72
N THR A 165 1.16 9.36 -9.63
CA THR A 165 0.47 10.63 -9.84
C THR A 165 -0.94 10.41 -10.39
N ARG A 166 -1.13 9.49 -11.33
CA ARG A 166 -2.46 9.12 -11.85
C ARG A 166 -3.37 8.54 -10.77
N VAL A 167 -2.88 7.63 -9.93
CA VAL A 167 -3.64 7.08 -8.80
C VAL A 167 -4.05 8.19 -7.83
N SER A 168 -3.12 9.10 -7.51
CA SER A 168 -3.42 10.25 -6.65
C SER A 168 -4.47 11.17 -7.27
N ALA A 169 -4.42 11.41 -8.58
CA ALA A 169 -5.39 12.24 -9.28
C ALA A 169 -6.80 11.61 -9.27
N GLU A 170 -6.93 10.31 -9.55
CA GLU A 170 -8.22 9.61 -9.48
C GLU A 170 -8.78 9.57 -8.05
N LYS A 171 -7.92 9.36 -7.04
CA LYS A 171 -8.31 9.47 -5.64
C LYS A 171 -8.85 10.86 -5.33
N GLN A 172 -8.16 11.93 -5.76
CA GLN A 172 -8.60 13.29 -5.49
C GLN A 172 -9.93 13.60 -6.19
N LYS A 173 -10.10 13.16 -7.43
CA LYS A 173 -11.35 13.28 -8.18
C LYS A 173 -12.53 12.61 -7.46
N LEU A 174 -12.31 11.40 -6.93
CA LEU A 174 -13.30 10.69 -6.11
C LEU A 174 -13.65 11.49 -4.85
N LEU A 175 -12.66 12.01 -4.12
CA LEU A 175 -12.89 12.78 -2.91
C LEU A 175 -13.71 14.05 -3.19
N VAL A 176 -13.36 14.81 -4.22
CA VAL A 176 -14.12 16.02 -4.63
C VAL A 176 -15.56 15.68 -4.99
N MET A 177 -15.78 14.59 -5.74
CA MET A 177 -17.14 14.14 -6.07
C MET A 177 -17.95 13.76 -4.82
N LEU A 178 -17.33 13.09 -3.85
CA LEU A 178 -17.99 12.71 -2.59
C LEU A 178 -18.28 13.92 -1.70
N GLU A 179 -17.38 14.91 -1.66
CA GLU A 179 -17.59 16.17 -0.95
C GLU A 179 -18.78 16.94 -1.54
N GLU A 180 -18.87 17.03 -2.87
CA GLU A 180 -19.99 17.70 -3.53
C GLU A 180 -21.32 16.98 -3.26
N LEU A 181 -21.34 15.65 -3.27
CA LEU A 181 -22.51 14.87 -2.89
C LEU A 181 -22.94 15.17 -1.43
N ARG A 182 -22.01 15.18 -0.48
CA ARG A 182 -22.28 15.53 0.93
C ARG A 182 -22.81 16.95 1.06
N ARG A 183 -22.26 17.90 0.30
CA ARG A 183 -22.71 19.30 0.28
C ARG A 183 -24.15 19.41 -0.17
N VAL A 184 -24.50 18.77 -1.29
CA VAL A 184 -25.88 18.76 -1.82
C VAL A 184 -26.85 18.14 -0.83
N LEU A 185 -26.50 17.00 -0.22
CA LEU A 185 -27.36 16.35 0.78
C LEU A 185 -27.57 17.24 2.01
N SER A 186 -26.52 17.88 2.52
CA SER A 186 -26.60 18.80 3.67
C SER A 186 -27.47 20.03 3.36
N GLU A 187 -27.40 20.53 2.12
CA GLU A 187 -28.23 21.63 1.65
C GLU A 187 -29.72 21.21 1.57
N GLN A 188 -30.02 20.01 1.05
CA GLN A 188 -31.39 19.50 1.04
C GLN A 188 -31.93 19.30 2.46
N GLU A 189 -31.16 18.68 3.36
CA GLU A 189 -31.52 18.52 4.76
C GLU A 189 -31.90 19.87 5.40
N SER A 190 -31.05 20.87 5.24
CA SER A 190 -31.29 22.23 5.75
C SER A 190 -32.58 22.84 5.21
N ARG A 191 -32.87 22.66 3.91
CA ARG A 191 -34.09 23.15 3.26
C ARG A 191 -35.35 22.48 3.80
N PHE A 192 -35.34 21.16 3.99
CA PHE A 192 -36.46 20.42 4.57
C PHE A 192 -36.69 20.83 6.04
N LEU A 193 -35.64 20.87 6.86
CA LEU A 193 -35.74 21.30 8.26
C LEU A 193 -36.25 22.74 8.40
N ALA A 194 -35.88 23.64 7.48
CA ALA A 194 -36.40 25.00 7.46
C ALA A 194 -37.91 25.04 7.13
N ARG A 195 -38.40 24.18 6.23
CA ARG A 195 -39.85 24.05 5.94
C ARG A 195 -40.63 23.55 7.14
N PHE A 196 -40.16 22.48 7.80
CA PHE A 196 -40.80 21.96 9.01
C PHE A 196 -40.86 23.01 10.12
N ARG A 197 -39.76 23.74 10.35
CA ARG A 197 -39.73 24.83 11.35
C ARG A 197 -40.75 25.93 11.05
N ARG A 198 -40.92 26.31 9.78
CA ARG A 198 -41.95 27.30 9.40
C ARG A 198 -43.36 26.80 9.67
N LEU A 199 -43.66 25.55 9.31
CA LEU A 199 -44.96 24.94 9.58
C LEU A 199 -45.28 24.91 11.07
N CYS A 200 -44.34 24.44 11.90
CA CYS A 200 -44.49 24.44 13.36
C CYS A 200 -44.73 25.86 13.90
N TRP A 201 -43.92 26.83 13.47
CA TRP A 201 -44.08 28.22 13.89
C TRP A 201 -45.45 28.79 13.54
N ARG A 202 -45.96 28.52 12.32
CA ARG A 202 -47.30 28.98 11.90
C ARG A 202 -48.41 28.35 12.74
N LEU A 203 -48.30 27.06 13.06
CA LEU A 203 -49.26 26.35 13.93
C LEU A 203 -49.25 26.91 15.36
N GLU A 204 -48.07 27.18 15.91
CA GLU A 204 -47.92 27.80 17.22
C GLU A 204 -48.46 29.24 17.25
N GLU A 205 -48.22 30.02 16.19
CA GLU A 205 -48.78 31.37 16.04
C GLU A 205 -50.31 31.33 16.00
N GLN A 206 -50.87 30.35 15.28
CA GLN A 206 -52.30 30.13 15.21
C GLN A 206 -52.89 29.83 16.59
N GLN A 207 -52.28 28.88 17.31
CA GLN A 207 -52.69 28.50 18.66
C GLN A 207 -52.64 29.69 19.63
N ARG A 208 -51.57 30.50 19.55
CA ARG A 208 -51.43 31.72 20.36
C ARG A 208 -52.52 32.74 20.04
N GLY A 209 -52.84 32.92 18.76
CA GLY A 209 -53.94 33.80 18.31
C GLY A 209 -55.32 33.34 18.82
N GLU A 210 -55.60 32.03 18.76
CA GLU A 210 -56.83 31.44 19.28
C GLU A 210 -56.95 31.60 20.81
N ALA A 211 -55.88 31.30 21.54
CA ALA A 211 -55.84 31.45 22.99
C ALA A 211 -56.06 32.91 23.42
N ALA A 212 -55.47 33.88 22.71
CA ALA A 212 -55.66 35.31 22.97
C ALA A 212 -57.11 35.74 22.72
N LYS A 213 -57.73 35.28 21.62
CA LYS A 213 -59.16 35.55 21.33
C LYS A 213 -60.07 34.98 22.40
N ILE A 214 -59.86 33.72 22.82
CA ILE A 214 -60.65 33.08 23.89
C ILE A 214 -60.50 33.85 25.21
N THR A 215 -59.27 34.25 25.56
CA THR A 215 -59.00 35.01 26.79
C THR A 215 -59.70 36.36 26.76
N TRP A 216 -59.64 37.07 25.63
CA TRP A 216 -60.36 38.32 25.42
C TRP A 216 -61.87 38.15 25.60
N ILE A 217 -62.49 37.15 24.94
CA ILE A 217 -63.93 36.88 25.06
C ILE A 217 -64.30 36.56 26.53
N ARG A 218 -63.51 35.73 27.21
CA ARG A 218 -63.75 35.37 28.62
C ARG A 218 -63.73 36.60 29.53
N GLN A 219 -62.79 37.50 29.32
CA GLN A 219 -62.66 38.73 30.09
C GLN A 219 -63.87 39.65 29.88
N HIS A 220 -64.25 39.93 28.63
CA HIS A 220 -65.42 40.78 28.34
C HIS A 220 -66.73 40.15 28.80
N ARG A 221 -66.87 38.83 28.68
CA ARG A 221 -68.02 38.11 29.24
C ARG A 221 -68.10 38.29 30.76
N ALA A 222 -66.99 38.11 31.47
CA ALA A 222 -66.96 38.26 32.93
C ALA A 222 -67.27 39.70 33.36
N GLU A 223 -66.76 40.69 32.62
CA GLU A 223 -67.05 42.11 32.85
C GLU A 223 -68.55 42.42 32.68
N LEU A 224 -69.15 41.97 31.57
CA LEU A 224 -70.59 42.15 31.34
C LEU A 224 -71.43 41.41 32.40
N GLN A 225 -71.04 40.19 32.78
CA GLN A 225 -71.71 39.45 33.85
C GLN A 225 -71.67 40.18 35.19
N ALA A 226 -70.52 40.75 35.56
CA ALA A 226 -70.38 41.54 36.78
C ALA A 226 -71.25 42.80 36.74
N LYS A 227 -71.26 43.53 35.60
CA LYS A 227 -72.12 44.71 35.40
C LYS A 227 -73.61 44.37 35.56
N CYS A 228 -74.07 43.25 35.00
CA CYS A 228 -75.47 42.81 35.13
C CYS A 228 -75.91 42.48 36.57
N GLN A 229 -74.98 42.25 37.50
CA GLN A 229 -75.28 41.95 38.91
C GLN A 229 -75.27 43.21 39.80
N GLN A 230 -74.91 44.37 39.26
CA GLN A 230 -74.84 45.61 40.04
C GLN A 230 -76.24 46.20 40.28
N PRO A 231 -76.44 46.95 41.38
CA PRO A 231 -77.65 47.76 41.58
C PRO A 231 -77.82 48.78 40.46
N ASP A 232 -79.06 49.16 40.14
CA ASP A 232 -79.41 50.00 38.98
C ASP A 232 -78.57 51.28 38.84
N VAL A 233 -78.29 51.97 39.96
CA VAL A 233 -77.50 53.20 39.96
C VAL A 233 -76.04 52.97 39.52
N ASP A 234 -75.42 51.88 39.96
CA ASP A 234 -74.03 51.54 39.61
C ASP A 234 -73.94 50.85 38.24
N LEU A 235 -74.97 50.11 37.84
CA LEU A 235 -75.10 49.54 36.50
C LEU A 235 -75.17 50.65 35.45
N LEU A 236 -76.02 51.67 35.66
CA LEU A 236 -76.22 52.77 34.73
C LEU A 236 -75.00 53.70 34.67
N ARG A 237 -74.19 53.75 35.73
CA ARG A 237 -72.90 54.44 35.71
C ARG A 237 -72.02 53.74 34.68
N ASP A 238 -71.59 54.49 33.67
CA ASP A 238 -70.70 54.06 32.58
C ASP A 238 -71.24 52.96 31.61
N ALA A 239 -72.52 52.55 31.73
CA ALA A 239 -73.12 51.44 30.99
C ALA A 239 -72.86 51.49 29.46
N GLN A 240 -73.07 52.66 28.85
CA GLN A 240 -72.84 52.86 27.42
C GLN A 240 -71.38 52.67 27.04
N THR A 241 -70.44 53.14 27.87
CA THR A 241 -69.00 53.00 27.58
C THR A 241 -68.54 51.54 27.69
N THR A 242 -69.03 50.81 28.69
CA THR A 242 -68.74 49.38 28.86
C THR A 242 -69.34 48.57 27.71
N LEU A 243 -70.57 48.89 27.31
CA LEU A 243 -71.25 48.22 26.19
C LEU A 243 -70.54 48.48 24.85
N SER A 244 -70.16 49.74 24.56
CA SER A 244 -69.40 50.09 23.35
C SER A 244 -68.06 49.35 23.29
N ARG A 245 -67.30 49.34 24.39
CA ARG A 245 -66.01 48.63 24.45
C ARG A 245 -66.12 47.12 24.18
N CYS A 246 -67.20 46.49 24.64
CA CYS A 246 -67.45 45.06 24.42
C CYS A 246 -67.98 44.74 23.02
N THR A 247 -68.57 45.71 22.31
CA THR A 247 -69.26 45.50 21.03
C THR A 247 -68.50 46.04 19.81
N GLU A 248 -67.59 47.01 19.98
CA GLU A 248 -66.84 47.63 18.87
C GLU A 248 -65.79 46.71 18.22
N ARG A 249 -65.26 45.72 18.95
CA ARG A 249 -64.43 44.67 18.36
C ARG A 249 -65.30 43.52 17.87
N LYS A 250 -65.91 43.68 16.68
CA LYS A 250 -66.23 42.51 15.85
C LYS A 250 -64.92 41.75 15.65
N VAL A 251 -64.79 40.57 16.27
CA VAL A 251 -63.66 39.67 16.07
C VAL A 251 -63.63 39.32 14.59
N GLN A 252 -62.85 40.06 13.79
CA GLN A 252 -62.62 39.67 12.41
C GLN A 252 -61.90 38.31 12.41
N PRO A 253 -62.27 37.37 11.55
CA PRO A 253 -61.59 36.10 11.42
C PRO A 253 -60.23 36.35 10.74
N LEU A 254 -59.24 36.78 11.52
CA LEU A 254 -57.84 36.79 11.11
C LEU A 254 -57.23 35.46 11.55
N LEU A 255 -57.52 34.42 10.79
CA LEU A 255 -56.89 33.11 10.88
C LEU A 255 -56.67 32.64 9.44
N PRO A 256 -55.44 32.32 9.02
CA PRO A 256 -55.24 31.55 7.79
C PRO A 256 -56.12 30.31 7.85
N SER A 257 -56.79 30.00 6.75
CA SER A 257 -57.65 28.82 6.66
C SER A 257 -56.81 27.57 6.97
N MET A 258 -57.21 26.73 7.92
CA MET A 258 -56.61 25.40 8.18
C MET A 258 -56.25 24.63 6.89
N PRO A 259 -57.08 24.67 5.83
CA PRO A 259 -56.76 24.17 4.50
C PRO A 259 -55.40 24.60 3.89
N GLU A 260 -54.92 25.81 4.16
CA GLU A 260 -53.62 26.28 3.63
C GLU A 260 -52.43 25.63 4.32
N LEU A 261 -52.55 25.37 5.63
CA LEU A 261 -51.52 24.66 6.41
C LEU A 261 -51.51 23.17 6.08
N GLU A 262 -52.68 22.59 5.89
CA GLU A 262 -52.84 21.20 5.43
C GLU A 262 -52.20 21.01 4.04
N ALA A 263 -52.47 21.93 3.10
CA ALA A 263 -51.85 21.89 1.77
C ALA A 263 -50.31 22.03 1.81
N GLU A 264 -49.75 22.88 2.68
CA GLU A 264 -48.30 23.00 2.85
C GLU A 264 -47.69 21.73 3.49
N LEU A 265 -48.38 21.11 4.44
CA LEU A 265 -47.96 19.83 5.04
C LEU A 265 -47.99 18.68 4.00
N GLU A 266 -49.02 18.61 3.17
CA GLU A 266 -49.12 17.65 2.07
C GLU A 266 -47.99 17.84 1.05
N ASP A 267 -47.66 19.08 0.68
CA ASP A 267 -46.53 19.37 -0.22
C ASP A 267 -45.20 18.92 0.37
N VAL A 268 -44.95 19.19 1.65
CA VAL A 268 -43.72 18.75 2.33
C VAL A 268 -43.66 17.23 2.38
N THR A 269 -44.77 16.56 2.74
CA THR A 269 -44.85 15.09 2.80
C THR A 269 -44.58 14.45 1.46
N ARG A 270 -45.20 14.95 0.38
CA ARG A 270 -44.94 14.50 -0.99
C ARG A 270 -43.46 14.60 -1.35
N LYS A 271 -42.83 15.74 -1.05
CA LYS A 271 -41.40 15.97 -1.35
C LYS A 271 -40.48 15.08 -0.51
N THR A 272 -40.84 14.78 0.74
CA THR A 272 -40.11 13.83 1.59
C THR A 272 -40.14 12.42 1.00
N ASN A 273 -41.29 11.97 0.50
CA ASN A 273 -41.41 10.66 -0.16
C ASN A 273 -40.57 10.58 -1.44
N MET A 274 -40.61 11.62 -2.29
CA MET A 274 -39.76 11.69 -3.48
C MET A 274 -38.26 11.62 -3.13
N LEU A 275 -37.83 12.27 -2.04
CA LEU A 275 -36.44 12.18 -1.57
C LEU A 275 -36.11 10.76 -1.08
N ALA A 276 -37.02 10.10 -0.37
CA ALA A 276 -36.83 8.73 0.11
C ALA A 276 -36.68 7.73 -1.06
N GLU A 277 -37.49 7.87 -2.11
CA GLU A 277 -37.37 7.09 -3.34
C GLU A 277 -36.03 7.33 -4.03
N ALA A 278 -35.62 8.58 -4.21
CA ALA A 278 -34.34 8.93 -4.82
C ALA A 278 -33.14 8.36 -4.03
N VAL A 279 -33.18 8.41 -2.70
CA VAL A 279 -32.15 7.81 -1.83
C VAL A 279 -32.12 6.29 -1.97
N THR A 280 -33.28 5.65 -2.08
CA THR A 280 -33.36 4.19 -2.27
C THR A 280 -32.76 3.80 -3.62
N GLN A 281 -33.14 4.48 -4.70
CA GLN A 281 -32.56 4.26 -6.02
C GLN A 281 -31.06 4.49 -6.05
N PHE A 282 -30.57 5.54 -5.38
CA PHE A 282 -29.14 5.81 -5.27
C PHE A 282 -28.40 4.69 -4.52
N LYS A 283 -28.97 4.17 -3.43
CA LYS A 283 -28.41 3.01 -2.70
C LYS A 283 -28.36 1.75 -3.57
N ASP A 284 -29.40 1.48 -4.34
CA ASP A 284 -29.45 0.31 -5.23
C ASP A 284 -28.39 0.41 -6.33
N ILE A 285 -28.18 1.61 -6.90
CA ILE A 285 -27.13 1.86 -7.88
C ILE A 285 -25.75 1.62 -7.27
N LEU A 286 -25.49 2.20 -6.08
CA LEU A 286 -24.21 2.02 -5.40
C LEU A 286 -23.96 0.55 -4.99
N GLY A 287 -24.97 -0.14 -4.49
CA GLY A 287 -24.88 -1.56 -4.14
C GLY A 287 -24.57 -2.45 -5.34
N CYS A 288 -25.13 -2.15 -6.51
CA CYS A 288 -24.83 -2.91 -7.73
C CYS A 288 -23.42 -2.62 -8.29
N SER A 289 -22.93 -1.38 -8.18
CA SER A 289 -21.67 -0.97 -8.82
C SER A 289 -20.43 -1.13 -7.93
N LEU A 290 -20.56 -1.16 -6.60
CA LEU A 290 -19.42 -1.24 -5.69
C LEU A 290 -19.16 -2.65 -5.13
N GLU A 291 -20.09 -3.59 -5.30
CA GLU A 291 -19.94 -4.99 -4.88
C GLU A 291 -19.30 -5.89 -5.96
N GLU A 292 -18.88 -5.32 -7.10
CA GLU A 292 -18.24 -6.04 -8.20
C GLU A 292 -16.96 -6.79 -7.77
N ASP A 293 -16.26 -6.30 -6.74
CA ASP A 293 -15.00 -6.86 -6.22
C ASP A 293 -15.16 -8.19 -5.45
N SER A 294 -16.38 -8.62 -5.13
CA SER A 294 -16.65 -9.87 -4.36
C SER A 294 -17.19 -11.04 -5.21
N GLY A 295 -17.06 -10.95 -6.54
CA GLY A 295 -17.47 -11.98 -7.50
C GLY A 295 -18.79 -11.66 -8.22
N GLY A 296 -18.88 -10.42 -8.72
CA GLY A 296 -20.05 -9.74 -9.27
C GLY A 296 -21.19 -10.58 -9.86
N TYR A 297 -22.41 -10.24 -9.43
CA TYR A 297 -23.61 -10.49 -10.20
C TYR A 297 -23.52 -9.71 -11.52
N GLN A 298 -23.73 -10.37 -12.65
CA GLN A 298 -23.88 -9.69 -13.93
C GLN A 298 -25.29 -9.12 -14.03
N ARG A 299 -25.40 -7.80 -14.26
CA ARG A 299 -26.70 -7.17 -14.51
C ARG A 299 -27.23 -7.65 -15.86
N ALA A 300 -28.23 -8.51 -15.82
CA ALA A 300 -28.85 -9.07 -17.01
C ALA A 300 -30.03 -8.19 -17.45
N THR A 301 -30.08 -7.84 -18.74
CA THR A 301 -31.28 -7.25 -19.34
C THR A 301 -32.23 -8.38 -19.72
N VAL A 302 -33.29 -8.55 -18.92
CA VAL A 302 -34.35 -9.56 -19.18
C VAL A 302 -35.49 -8.89 -19.93
N THR A 303 -35.85 -9.44 -21.10
CA THR A 303 -37.07 -9.09 -21.82
C THR A 303 -38.03 -10.27 -21.81
N LEU A 304 -39.31 -10.01 -21.72
CA LEU A 304 -40.38 -10.99 -21.72
C LEU A 304 -40.60 -11.55 -23.12
N ASP A 305 -40.87 -12.86 -23.22
CA ASP A 305 -41.16 -13.54 -24.48
C ASP A 305 -42.68 -13.65 -24.71
N PRO A 306 -43.27 -12.85 -25.64
CA PRO A 306 -44.70 -12.85 -25.90
C PRO A 306 -45.24 -14.20 -26.43
N ALA A 307 -44.36 -15.03 -27.02
CA ALA A 307 -44.74 -16.35 -27.51
C ALA A 307 -45.14 -17.30 -26.36
N THR A 308 -44.54 -17.10 -25.18
CA THR A 308 -44.81 -17.90 -23.98
C THR A 308 -45.96 -17.35 -23.13
N ALA A 309 -46.28 -16.07 -23.29
CA ALA A 309 -47.22 -15.36 -22.42
C ALA A 309 -48.64 -15.96 -22.44
N HIS A 310 -49.24 -16.14 -21.27
CA HIS A 310 -50.64 -16.55 -21.16
C HIS A 310 -51.59 -15.55 -21.88
N PRO A 311 -52.72 -16.00 -22.49
CA PRO A 311 -53.61 -15.12 -23.27
C PRO A 311 -54.17 -13.87 -22.55
N GLN A 312 -54.17 -13.89 -21.21
CA GLN A 312 -54.61 -12.77 -20.37
C GLN A 312 -53.48 -11.80 -19.97
N ILE A 313 -52.25 -12.03 -20.44
CA ILE A 313 -51.09 -11.18 -20.19
C ILE A 313 -50.76 -10.42 -21.48
N LEU A 314 -50.72 -9.10 -21.40
CA LEU A 314 -50.22 -8.24 -22.47
C LEU A 314 -48.77 -7.88 -22.19
N VAL A 315 -47.90 -8.13 -23.16
CA VAL A 315 -46.48 -7.73 -23.12
C VAL A 315 -46.30 -6.49 -24.00
N SER A 316 -45.58 -5.48 -23.52
CA SER A 316 -45.25 -4.27 -24.29
C SER A 316 -44.37 -4.59 -25.50
N ALA A 317 -44.36 -3.70 -26.51
CA ALA A 317 -43.59 -3.89 -27.74
C ALA A 317 -42.07 -3.99 -27.49
N ASP A 318 -41.56 -3.31 -26.47
CA ASP A 318 -40.16 -3.38 -26.04
C ASP A 318 -39.84 -4.64 -25.19
N GLY A 319 -40.86 -5.44 -24.86
CA GLY A 319 -40.73 -6.65 -24.06
C GLY A 319 -40.39 -6.41 -22.59
N ARG A 320 -40.49 -5.18 -22.06
CA ARG A 320 -40.07 -4.86 -20.68
C ARG A 320 -41.21 -4.81 -19.67
N THR A 321 -42.44 -4.67 -20.13
CA THR A 321 -43.62 -4.51 -19.27
C THR A 321 -44.63 -5.62 -19.54
N ALA A 322 -45.22 -6.17 -18.48
CA ALA A 322 -46.37 -7.06 -18.57
C ALA A 322 -47.54 -6.49 -17.77
N GLY A 323 -48.74 -6.52 -18.36
CA GLY A 323 -49.98 -6.08 -17.75
C GLY A 323 -51.10 -7.10 -17.94
N ARG A 324 -52.16 -6.96 -17.15
CA ARG A 324 -53.38 -7.77 -17.33
C ARG A 324 -54.19 -7.23 -18.50
N ARG A 325 -54.68 -8.12 -19.35
CA ARG A 325 -55.65 -7.76 -20.40
C ARG A 325 -57.04 -7.57 -19.80
N GLU A 326 -57.70 -6.46 -20.12
CA GLU A 326 -59.02 -6.11 -19.55
C GLU A 326 -60.20 -6.81 -20.26
N SER A 327 -60.03 -7.27 -21.51
CA SER A 327 -61.10 -7.83 -22.34
C SER A 327 -60.87 -9.31 -22.75
N PRO A 328 -61.93 -10.09 -23.02
CA PRO A 328 -61.81 -11.50 -23.45
C PRO A 328 -61.00 -11.64 -24.76
N PRO A 329 -60.26 -12.74 -24.96
CA PRO A 329 -59.34 -12.86 -26.08
C PRO A 329 -60.06 -13.05 -27.42
N ALA A 330 -59.66 -12.27 -28.44
CA ALA A 330 -59.68 -12.78 -29.81
C ALA A 330 -58.67 -13.94 -29.89
N PRO A 331 -58.90 -15.00 -30.69
CA PRO A 331 -58.01 -16.15 -30.72
C PRO A 331 -56.62 -15.72 -31.18
N LEU A 332 -55.68 -15.61 -30.24
CA LEU A 332 -54.26 -15.56 -30.56
C LEU A 332 -53.90 -16.93 -31.14
N PRO A 333 -53.05 -17.00 -32.19
CA PRO A 333 -52.61 -18.29 -32.70
C PRO A 333 -51.99 -19.11 -31.57
N SER A 334 -52.53 -20.32 -31.37
CA SER A 334 -52.06 -21.28 -30.38
C SER A 334 -50.66 -21.75 -30.78
N GLY A 335 -49.63 -21.22 -30.12
CA GLY A 335 -48.25 -21.68 -30.26
C GLY A 335 -47.96 -22.76 -29.23
N LYS A 336 -47.21 -23.81 -29.60
CA LYS A 336 -46.84 -24.93 -28.73
C LYS A 336 -46.13 -24.53 -27.41
N GLU A 337 -45.61 -23.30 -27.32
CA GLU A 337 -44.86 -22.80 -26.16
C GLU A 337 -45.67 -21.89 -25.21
N ARG A 338 -46.96 -21.64 -25.51
CA ARG A 338 -47.80 -20.72 -24.73
C ARG A 338 -48.32 -21.38 -23.45
N PHE A 339 -48.33 -20.66 -22.33
CA PHE A 339 -49.03 -21.11 -21.12
C PHE A 339 -50.55 -20.92 -21.26
N GLU A 340 -51.30 -22.02 -21.28
CA GLU A 340 -52.78 -21.98 -21.34
C GLU A 340 -53.43 -22.08 -19.96
N SER A 341 -52.78 -22.76 -19.00
CA SER A 341 -53.36 -23.00 -17.66
C SER A 341 -52.79 -22.09 -16.57
N LEU A 342 -51.56 -21.59 -16.74
CA LEU A 342 -50.87 -20.74 -15.77
C LEU A 342 -50.74 -19.32 -16.30
N ARG A 343 -51.13 -18.31 -15.52
CA ARG A 343 -50.95 -16.90 -15.85
C ARG A 343 -49.49 -16.47 -15.65
N CYS A 344 -48.61 -16.93 -16.51
CA CYS A 344 -47.20 -16.57 -16.51
C CYS A 344 -46.69 -16.24 -17.91
N VAL A 345 -45.50 -15.64 -17.93
CA VAL A 345 -44.71 -15.33 -19.12
C VAL A 345 -43.25 -15.57 -18.75
N LEU A 346 -42.45 -16.10 -19.68
CA LEU A 346 -41.02 -16.33 -19.47
C LEU A 346 -40.19 -15.16 -19.99
N GLY A 347 -38.99 -15.01 -19.44
CA GLY A 347 -37.95 -14.21 -20.07
C GLY A 347 -37.44 -14.88 -21.35
N ARG A 348 -37.07 -14.08 -22.34
CA ARG A 348 -36.50 -14.52 -23.62
C ARG A 348 -35.06 -15.03 -23.44
N GLN A 349 -34.32 -14.47 -22.49
CA GLN A 349 -32.94 -14.86 -22.19
C GLN A 349 -32.92 -16.10 -21.27
N GLY A 350 -32.10 -17.08 -21.63
CA GLY A 350 -31.77 -18.23 -20.78
C GLY A 350 -30.33 -18.12 -20.28
N PHE A 351 -30.11 -18.43 -19.00
CA PHE A 351 -28.78 -18.41 -18.39
C PHE A 351 -28.28 -19.85 -18.20
N VAL A 352 -27.11 -20.16 -18.75
CA VAL A 352 -26.48 -21.49 -18.68
C VAL A 352 -25.41 -21.61 -17.58
N GLY A 353 -25.06 -20.49 -16.92
CA GLY A 353 -24.11 -20.41 -15.82
C GLY A 353 -23.89 -18.97 -15.34
N GLY A 354 -23.27 -18.79 -14.17
CA GLY A 354 -22.98 -17.47 -13.58
C GLY A 354 -24.04 -16.97 -12.58
N ARG A 355 -23.74 -15.84 -11.93
CA ARG A 355 -24.66 -15.11 -11.03
C ARG A 355 -25.23 -13.92 -11.80
N HIS A 356 -26.55 -13.85 -11.92
CA HIS A 356 -27.26 -12.82 -12.68
C HIS A 356 -28.25 -12.09 -11.78
N CYS A 357 -28.36 -10.77 -11.92
CA CYS A 357 -29.37 -9.97 -11.25
C CYS A 357 -30.18 -9.15 -12.26
N TRP A 358 -31.47 -8.99 -11.98
CA TRP A 358 -32.37 -8.08 -12.69
C TRP A 358 -33.42 -7.57 -11.69
N ALA A 359 -33.95 -6.38 -11.95
CA ALA A 359 -34.99 -5.76 -11.12
C ALA A 359 -36.32 -5.75 -11.87
N VAL A 360 -37.43 -5.91 -11.15
CA VAL A 360 -38.79 -5.82 -11.67
C VAL A 360 -39.57 -4.84 -10.81
N GLU A 361 -40.14 -3.82 -11.45
CA GLU A 361 -40.99 -2.85 -10.79
C GLU A 361 -42.45 -3.33 -10.78
N LEU A 362 -43.06 -3.43 -9.60
CA LEU A 362 -44.43 -3.92 -9.43
C LEU A 362 -45.38 -2.74 -9.16
N HIS A 363 -46.29 -2.48 -10.09
CA HIS A 363 -47.33 -1.48 -9.95
C HIS A 363 -48.62 -2.19 -9.47
N ALA A 364 -48.94 -2.09 -8.18
CA ALA A 364 -50.09 -2.79 -7.60
C ALA A 364 -51.43 -2.07 -7.92
N PRO A 365 -52.52 -2.84 -8.09
CA PRO A 365 -53.42 -3.07 -6.96
C PRO A 365 -53.71 -4.57 -6.70
N THR A 366 -53.60 -4.96 -5.42
CA THR A 366 -54.25 -6.10 -4.74
C THR A 366 -54.14 -7.57 -5.21
N HIS A 367 -53.25 -7.97 -6.13
CA HIS A 367 -52.93 -9.42 -6.27
C HIS A 367 -51.42 -9.74 -6.33
N ARG A 368 -51.01 -10.69 -5.49
CA ARG A 368 -49.62 -11.19 -5.34
C ARG A 368 -49.15 -11.90 -6.63
N GLY A 369 -48.35 -11.21 -7.44
CA GLY A 369 -47.45 -11.83 -8.42
C GLY A 369 -46.07 -12.03 -7.81
N GLY A 370 -45.43 -13.17 -8.07
CA GLY A 370 -44.04 -13.44 -7.67
C GLY A 370 -43.15 -13.65 -8.90
N SER A 371 -41.90 -13.19 -8.84
CA SER A 371 -40.87 -13.51 -9.83
C SER A 371 -40.10 -14.76 -9.40
N GLY A 372 -39.66 -15.58 -10.36
CA GLY A 372 -38.94 -16.83 -10.07
C GLY A 372 -38.31 -17.45 -11.31
N LEU A 373 -37.32 -18.32 -11.11
CA LEU A 373 -36.62 -19.05 -12.17
C LEU A 373 -37.37 -20.32 -12.56
N ARG A 374 -37.45 -20.61 -13.87
CA ARG A 374 -38.02 -21.87 -14.39
C ARG A 374 -37.06 -22.51 -15.39
N ARG A 375 -36.78 -23.81 -15.24
CA ARG A 375 -35.96 -24.56 -16.19
C ARG A 375 -36.71 -24.74 -17.50
N ARG A 376 -36.06 -24.40 -18.63
CA ARG A 376 -36.53 -24.78 -19.97
C ARG A 376 -36.07 -26.22 -20.20
N SER A 377 -36.93 -27.20 -19.94
CA SER A 377 -36.66 -28.60 -20.26
C SER A 377 -36.68 -28.76 -21.77
N GLY A 378 -35.50 -28.85 -22.39
CA GLY A 378 -35.36 -29.23 -23.79
C GLY A 378 -35.75 -30.68 -23.96
N GLY A 379 -36.88 -30.93 -24.62
CA GLY A 379 -37.18 -32.23 -25.20
C GLY A 379 -36.42 -32.35 -26.51
N PHE A 380 -35.41 -33.22 -26.54
CA PHE A 380 -35.04 -33.94 -27.77
C PHE A 380 -36.15 -34.98 -28.06
N PRO A 381 -36.42 -35.26 -29.34
CA PRO A 381 -35.76 -36.42 -29.95
C PRO A 381 -34.58 -36.04 -30.83
#